data_AF-A0A2E2A1L0-F1
#
_entry.id   AF-A0A2E2A1L0-F1
#
_cell.length_a   1.000
_cell.length_b   1.000
_cell.length_c   1.000
_cell.angle_alpha   90.00
_cell.angle_beta   90.00
_cell.angle_gamma   90.00
#
_symmetry.space_group_name_H-M   'P 1'
#
loop_
_entity.id
_entity.type
_entity.pdbx_description
1 polymer ?
#
loop_
_entity_poly.entity_id
_entity_poly.type
_entity_poly.pdbx_seq_one_letter_code
_entity_poly.pdbx_strand_id
1 'polypeptide(L)' 'SGVDVLESDQLGKLSLSIEACKERDNIVLRAAKENKLPIQISMGGGYSKKIRDIIEAHSNTFRLAQEIFF' A
#
# COMPACT_ATOMS: atom_id res chain seq x y z
N SER A 1 -1.46 -0.34 -5.02
CA SER A 1 -0.17 -0.51 -4.34
C SER A 1 0.84 0.52 -4.86
N GLY A 2 0.55 1.82 -4.75
CA GLY A 2 1.53 2.88 -5.00
C GLY A 2 2.11 3.31 -3.66
N VAL A 3 3.44 3.32 -3.54
CA VAL A 3 4.15 3.62 -2.29
C VAL A 3 4.95 4.93 -2.41
N ASP A 4 4.75 5.67 -3.48
CA ASP A 4 5.21 7.05 -3.71
C ASP A 4 4.50 8.10 -2.82
N VAL A 5 3.77 7.64 -1.82
CA VAL A 5 3.13 8.45 -0.78
C VAL A 5 3.95 8.53 0.52
N LEU A 6 5.02 7.73 0.61
CA LEU A 6 5.87 7.66 1.79
C LEU A 6 6.69 8.93 1.95
N GLU A 7 6.99 9.30 3.20
CA GLU A 7 7.90 10.41 3.52
C GLU A 7 9.29 10.24 2.88
N SER A 8 9.76 9.00 2.74
CA SER A 8 11.04 8.68 2.13
C SER A 8 11.08 8.82 0.60
N ASP A 9 9.92 9.03 -0.04
CA ASP A 9 9.81 9.08 -1.49
C ASP A 9 10.35 10.39 -2.07
N GLN A 10 10.99 10.31 -3.24
CA GLN A 10 11.61 11.48 -3.87
C GLN A 10 10.69 12.22 -4.84
N LEU A 11 9.64 11.56 -5.35
CA LEU A 11 8.70 12.13 -6.32
C LEU A 11 7.33 12.40 -5.69
N GLY A 12 7.02 11.68 -4.61
CA GLY A 12 5.87 11.87 -3.76
C GLY A 12 5.75 13.27 -3.16
N LYS A 13 4.52 13.70 -2.90
CA LYS A 13 4.20 14.96 -2.18
C LYS A 13 3.46 14.74 -0.86
N LEU A 14 3.41 13.48 -0.43
CA LEU A 14 2.83 13.10 0.86
C LEU A 14 3.95 12.66 1.80
N SER A 15 3.66 12.64 3.10
CA SER A 15 4.62 12.28 4.14
C SER A 15 4.05 11.17 5.02
N LEU A 16 3.58 10.09 4.39
CA LEU A 16 3.05 8.94 5.12
C LEU A 16 4.19 8.10 5.69
N SER A 17 3.99 7.57 6.90
CA SER A 17 4.79 6.45 7.38
C SER A 17 4.39 5.16 6.66
N ILE A 18 5.18 4.09 6.83
CA ILE A 18 4.84 2.77 6.29
C ILE A 18 3.50 2.27 6.88
N GLU A 19 3.28 2.49 8.17
CA GLU A 19 2.05 2.12 8.88
C GLU A 19 0.85 2.90 8.35
N ALA A 20 1.00 4.21 8.11
CA ALA A 20 -0.06 5.01 7.51
C ALA A 20 -0.38 4.60 6.06
N CYS A 21 0.64 4.22 5.28
CA CYS A 21 0.47 3.66 3.94
C CYS A 21 -0.29 2.31 4.00
N LYS A 22 0.03 1.45 4.98
CA LYS A 22 -0.69 0.20 5.23
C LYS A 22 -2.14 0.44 5.65
N GLU A 23 -2.40 1.43 6.51
CA GLU A 23 -3.77 1.75 6.93
C GLU A 23 -4.61 2.26 5.75
N ARG A 24 -4.04 3.08 4.86
CA ARG A 24 -4.69 3.44 3.60
C ARG A 24 -5.13 2.21 2.81
N ASP A 25 -4.25 1.21 2.68
CA ASP A 25 -4.58 -0.03 1.97
C ASP A 25 -5.67 -0.82 2.69
N ASN A 26 -5.66 -0.84 4.04
CA ASN A 26 -6.69 -1.48 4.87
C ASN A 26 -8.09 -0.91 4.61
N ILE A 27 -8.21 0.43 4.60
CA ILE A 27 -9.48 1.12 4.35
C ILE A 27 -10.08 0.68 3.01
N VAL A 28 -9.30 0.70 1.94
CA VAL A 28 -9.77 0.35 0.59
C VAL A 28 -10.12 -1.12 0.48
N LEU A 29 -9.24 -2.01 0.98
CA LEU A 29 -9.45 -3.46 0.88
C LEU A 29 -10.65 -3.94 1.71
N ARG A 30 -10.84 -3.41 2.91
CA ARG A 30 -12.02 -3.71 3.75
C ARG A 30 -13.30 -3.21 3.12
N ALA A 31 -13.31 -1.97 2.62
CA ALA A 31 -14.47 -1.43 1.92
C ALA A 31 -14.84 -2.31 0.72
N ALA A 32 -13.86 -2.77 -0.06
CA ALA A 32 -14.12 -3.67 -1.17
C ALA A 32 -14.69 -5.03 -0.73
N LYS A 33 -14.15 -5.62 0.34
CA LYS A 33 -14.63 -6.89 0.92
C LYS A 33 -16.07 -6.76 1.42
N GLU A 34 -16.38 -5.70 2.17
CA GLU A 34 -17.71 -5.42 2.72
C GLU A 34 -18.75 -5.24 1.60
N ASN A 35 -18.37 -4.55 0.52
CA ASN A 35 -19.22 -4.34 -0.64
C ASN A 35 -19.22 -5.51 -1.63
N LYS A 36 -18.56 -6.63 -1.31
CA LYS A 36 -18.46 -7.85 -2.15
C LYS A 36 -17.93 -7.56 -3.56
N LEU A 37 -17.00 -6.61 -3.68
CA LEU A 37 -16.40 -6.23 -4.95
C LEU A 37 -15.16 -7.09 -5.25
N PRO A 38 -15.00 -7.60 -6.49
CA PRO A 38 -13.75 -8.21 -6.90
C PRO A 38 -12.64 -7.16 -6.96
N ILE A 39 -11.44 -7.52 -6.53
CA ILE A 39 -10.27 -6.64 -6.48
C ILE A 39 -9.12 -7.26 -7.26
N GLN A 40 -8.44 -6.42 -8.05
CA GLN A 40 -7.14 -6.70 -8.64
C GLN A 40 -6.17 -5.63 -8.15
N ILE A 41 -5.00 -6.05 -7.67
CA ILE A 41 -3.96 -5.14 -7.14
C ILE A 41 -2.77 -5.18 -8.08
N SER A 42 -2.43 -4.03 -8.66
CA SER A 42 -1.20 -3.84 -9.43
C SER A 42 -0.19 -3.01 -8.62
N MET A 43 1.10 -3.26 -8.85
CA MET A 43 2.18 -2.41 -8.36
C MET A 43 2.13 -1.05 -9.06
N GLY A 44 2.19 0.02 -8.26
CA GLY A 44 2.29 1.41 -8.72
C GLY A 44 3.70 1.97 -8.54
N GLY A 45 3.81 3.29 -8.40
CA GLY A 45 5.08 3.98 -8.16
C GLY A 45 5.67 3.72 -6.78
N GLY A 46 6.96 4.03 -6.65
CA GLY A 46 7.75 3.90 -5.43
C GLY A 46 9.22 4.22 -5.72
N TYR A 47 9.70 5.34 -5.22
CA TYR A 47 10.97 5.99 -5.61
C TYR A 47 11.78 6.43 -4.37
N SER A 48 11.54 5.80 -3.22
CA SER A 48 12.33 6.04 -2.02
C SER A 48 13.79 5.62 -2.21
N LYS A 49 14.75 6.38 -1.66
CA LYS A 49 16.18 6.05 -1.77
C LYS A 49 16.53 4.69 -1.17
N LYS A 50 15.80 4.27 -0.14
CA LYS A 50 15.99 2.98 0.53
C LYS A 50 15.05 1.95 -0.11
N ILE A 51 15.61 1.05 -0.90
CA ILE A 51 14.84 -0.01 -1.56
C ILE A 51 14.04 -0.88 -0.57
N ARG A 52 14.53 -1.04 0.65
CA ARG A 52 13.84 -1.78 1.72
C ARG A 52 12.48 -1.18 2.04
N ASP A 53 12.36 0.15 2.04
CA ASP A 53 11.11 0.83 2.40
C ASP A 53 10.07 0.65 1.28
N ILE A 54 10.52 0.63 0.01
CA ILE A 54 9.69 0.31 -1.15
C ILE A 54 9.17 -1.13 -1.05
N ILE A 55 10.06 -2.10 -0.82
CA ILE A 55 9.72 -3.52 -0.73
C ILE A 55 8.72 -3.76 0.40
N GLU A 56 8.97 -3.19 1.58
CA GLU A 56 8.12 -3.39 2.75
C GLU A 56 6.73 -2.80 2.54
N ALA A 57 6.63 -1.57 2.00
CA ALA A 57 5.34 -0.94 1.75
C ALA A 57 4.51 -1.68 0.68
N HIS A 58 5.11 -2.12 -0.43
CA HIS A 58 4.38 -2.93 -1.42
C HIS A 58 3.96 -4.28 -0.84
N SER A 59 4.85 -4.95 -0.12
CA SER A 59 4.57 -6.26 0.50
C SER A 59 3.40 -6.17 1.47
N ASN A 60 3.28 -5.08 2.22
CA ASN A 60 2.17 -4.87 3.14
C ASN A 60 0.82 -4.83 2.43
N THR A 61 0.71 -4.27 1.23
CA THR A 61 -0.54 -4.32 0.45
C THR A 61 -0.98 -5.78 0.23
N PHE A 62 -0.06 -6.66 -0.18
CA PHE A 62 -0.37 -8.05 -0.51
C PHE A 62 -0.58 -8.93 0.72
N ARG A 63 0.21 -8.75 1.79
CA ARG A 63 -0.03 -9.43 3.08
C ARG A 63 -1.41 -9.10 3.63
N LEU A 64 -1.82 -7.84 3.53
CA LEU A 64 -3.12 -7.38 4.00
C LEU A 64 -4.27 -7.91 3.13
N ALA A 65 -4.08 -7.96 1.81
CA ALA A 65 -5.03 -8.60 0.91
C ALA A 65 -5.18 -10.10 1.24
N GLN A 66 -4.09 -10.79 1.55
CA GLN A 66 -4.13 -12.19 2.00
C GLN A 66 -4.98 -12.32 3.27
N GLU A 67 -4.72 -11.51 4.29
CA GLU A 67 -5.43 -11.54 5.58
C GLU A 67 -6.94 -11.22 5.48
N ILE A 68 -7.34 -10.32 4.58
CA ILE A 68 -8.73 -9.88 4.45
C ILE A 68 -9.57 -10.83 3.58
N PHE A 69 -8.95 -11.43 2.56
CA PHE A 69 -9.69 -12.18 1.54
C PHE A 69 -9.64 -13.71 1.70
N PHE A 70 -8.68 -14.27 2.45
CA PHE A 70 -8.46 -15.72 2.61
C PHE A 70 -8.35 -16.12 4.08
#